data_AF-A0A946QTM4-F1
#
_entry.id   AF-A0A946QTM4-F1
#
_cell.length_a   1.000
_cell.length_b   1.000
_cell.length_c   1.000
_cell.angle_alpha   90.00
_cell.angle_beta   90.00
_cell.angle_gamma   90.00
#
_symmetry.space_group_name_H-M   'P 1'
#
loop_
_entity.id
_entity.type
_entity.pdbx_description
1 polymer ?
#
loop_
_entity_poly.entity_id
_entity_poly.type
_entity_poly.pdbx_seq_one_letter_code
_entity_poly.pdbx_strand_id
1 'polypeptide(L)'
;MKFTNKTQLYIFVALVLTITFITVLFHYSIHITDALTLETLTDYGIQISIWRIVFEPFIGVLLFFNRSFFAIEELKFLLYWLLAIFTIYSIIKSILIKEKQLIKKFIFRQLVNLPIIGGLWFAAFVLILFIPLPNNTIVNNSKNSVLVNTHSHNDFSHDGVISQDGLWKWHKRNGFDAFYITDHNNHDKTFEFVQAQRNYEFPNEPLVMCGEEFSGSNHLSLLGLKAKFSTQGFTDSTAINLTHSGRGVVIVNHWFDGEKMSLEYYKNLGVDGFEIENTATNFTYDRKLYKKIKNYCQENNLIMLGGVDFHGYGNACSLWNAFDIPGWQSLDPVAKENAILKIIKTRDQDKLQVLLYNDRPYYTEKNLLFSPVFTLFNYFRTLDFYQIISWIFWILFFAIIKNTISSNNKLQKQFSTHRLVSVFGVLGAFFLLGLSLVYQLRIENIIGFTEMYEEYSALLFYTGLVFLVYSGVVTSFKIFIRKA
;
A
#
# COMPACT_ATOMS: atom_id res chain seq x y z
N MET A 1 -38.74 -7.84 -13.79
CA MET A 1 -37.71 -7.53 -14.81
C MET A 1 -37.45 -8.80 -15.64
N LYS A 2 -37.73 -8.83 -16.95
CA LYS A 2 -37.50 -10.04 -17.78
C LYS A 2 -36.06 -10.04 -18.31
N PHE A 3 -35.22 -10.94 -17.80
CA PHE A 3 -33.92 -11.23 -18.42
C PHE A 3 -34.16 -11.92 -19.76
N THR A 4 -33.58 -11.38 -20.83
CA THR A 4 -33.71 -11.97 -22.17
C THR A 4 -32.94 -13.29 -22.32
N ASN A 5 -31.99 -13.57 -21.41
CA ASN A 5 -31.16 -14.77 -21.39
C ASN A 5 -31.10 -15.39 -19.98
N LYS A 6 -31.73 -16.57 -19.80
CA LYS A 6 -31.75 -17.30 -18.51
C LYS A 6 -30.35 -17.66 -18.02
N THR A 7 -29.41 -17.97 -18.92
CA THR A 7 -28.02 -18.29 -18.56
C THR A 7 -27.32 -17.10 -17.88
N GLN A 8 -27.60 -15.87 -18.31
CA GLN A 8 -27.03 -14.68 -17.66
C GLN A 8 -27.54 -14.54 -16.23
N LEU A 9 -28.84 -14.73 -16.02
CA LEU A 9 -29.43 -14.71 -14.68
C LEU A 9 -28.80 -15.77 -13.77
N TYR A 10 -28.59 -17.00 -14.25
CA TYR A 10 -27.94 -18.05 -13.46
C TYR A 10 -26.51 -17.71 -13.09
N ILE A 11 -25.73 -17.11 -13.99
CA ILE A 11 -24.37 -16.65 -13.67
C ILE A 11 -24.39 -15.59 -12.57
N PHE A 12 -25.31 -14.62 -12.64
CA PHE A 12 -25.41 -13.58 -11.62
C PHE A 12 -25.81 -14.14 -10.25
N VAL A 13 -26.83 -15.01 -10.23
CA VAL A 13 -27.27 -15.68 -9.00
C VAL A 13 -26.14 -16.52 -8.43
N ALA A 14 -25.41 -17.28 -9.27
CA ALA A 14 -24.27 -18.06 -8.83
C ALA A 14 -23.16 -17.19 -8.21
N LEU A 15 -22.83 -16.05 -8.81
CA LEU A 15 -21.83 -15.13 -8.25
C LEU A 15 -22.24 -14.59 -6.87
N VAL A 16 -23.49 -14.12 -6.74
CA VAL A 16 -24.00 -13.62 -5.46
C VAL A 16 -24.03 -14.72 -4.40
N LEU A 17 -24.50 -15.91 -4.76
CA LEU A 17 -24.52 -17.06 -3.85
C LEU A 17 -23.11 -17.46 -3.43
N THR A 18 -22.14 -17.49 -4.34
CA THR A 18 -20.74 -17.83 -4.03
C THR A 18 -20.12 -16.81 -3.08
N ILE A 19 -20.28 -15.51 -3.34
CA ILE A 19 -19.76 -14.46 -2.45
C ILE A 19 -20.39 -14.62 -1.06
N THR A 20 -21.72 -14.72 -1.00
CA THR A 20 -22.45 -14.86 0.27
C THR A 20 -22.03 -16.13 1.01
N PHE A 21 -21.88 -17.26 0.29
CA PHE A 21 -21.44 -18.53 0.86
C PHE A 21 -20.04 -18.44 1.46
N ILE A 22 -19.08 -17.86 0.73
CA ILE A 22 -17.70 -17.68 1.22
C ILE A 22 -17.71 -16.77 2.46
N THR A 23 -18.38 -15.62 2.38
CA THR A 23 -18.39 -14.65 3.47
C THR A 23 -19.06 -15.19 4.74
N VAL A 24 -20.17 -15.92 4.61
CA VAL A 24 -20.92 -16.43 5.78
C VAL A 24 -20.26 -17.66 6.39
N LEU A 25 -19.82 -18.63 5.59
CA LEU A 25 -19.30 -19.90 6.12
C LEU A 25 -17.82 -19.87 6.48
N PHE A 26 -17.04 -18.99 5.85
CA PHE A 26 -15.59 -18.92 6.06
C PHE A 26 -15.13 -17.58 6.63
N HIS A 27 -16.05 -16.82 7.24
CA HIS A 27 -15.82 -15.46 7.71
C HIS A 27 -14.46 -15.29 8.42
N TYR A 28 -13.74 -14.22 8.08
CA TYR A 28 -12.54 -13.79 8.77
C TYR A 28 -12.72 -12.35 9.22
N SER A 29 -12.74 -12.15 10.53
CA SER A 29 -12.82 -10.81 11.09
C SER A 29 -11.48 -10.12 10.88
N ILE A 30 -11.51 -8.95 10.23
CA ILE A 30 -10.35 -8.06 10.18
C ILE A 30 -10.14 -7.50 11.59
N HIS A 31 -8.91 -7.57 12.08
CA HIS A 31 -8.59 -7.15 13.45
C HIS A 31 -7.16 -6.61 13.54
N ILE A 32 -6.84 -6.02 14.70
CA ILE A 32 -5.48 -5.63 15.06
C ILE A 32 -4.88 -6.72 15.97
N THR A 33 -3.63 -7.07 15.71
CA THR A 33 -2.86 -8.05 16.48
C THR A 33 -1.65 -7.37 17.11
N ASP A 34 -1.28 -7.74 18.32
CA ASP A 34 0.04 -7.37 18.87
C ASP A 34 1.12 -8.26 18.25
N ALA A 35 2.09 -7.67 17.56
CA ALA A 35 3.21 -8.38 16.95
C ALA A 35 4.02 -9.15 17.99
N LEU A 36 4.06 -8.71 19.26
CA LEU A 36 4.84 -9.37 20.32
C LEU A 36 4.17 -10.67 20.78
N THR A 37 2.86 -10.65 21.04
CA THR A 37 2.13 -11.81 21.59
C THR A 37 1.41 -12.63 20.52
N LEU A 38 1.16 -12.03 19.35
CA LEU A 38 0.28 -12.52 18.28
C LEU A 38 -1.19 -12.64 18.69
N GLU A 39 -1.57 -12.00 19.80
CA GLU A 39 -2.95 -11.96 20.28
C GLU A 39 -3.74 -10.83 19.61
N THR A 40 -5.03 -11.08 19.38
CA THR A 40 -5.96 -10.06 18.90
C THR A 40 -6.22 -9.04 20.00
N LEU A 41 -6.07 -7.76 19.68
CA LEU A 41 -6.33 -6.66 20.61
C LEU A 41 -7.73 -6.10 20.39
N THR A 42 -8.51 -6.00 21.46
CA THR A 42 -9.92 -5.55 21.39
C THR A 42 -10.09 -4.04 21.50
N ASP A 43 -9.08 -3.34 22.04
CA ASP A 43 -9.10 -1.88 22.17
C ASP A 43 -8.90 -1.14 20.84
N TYR A 44 -8.54 -1.85 19.77
CA TYR A 44 -8.31 -1.27 18.45
C TYR A 44 -9.32 -1.79 17.44
N GLY A 45 -10.12 -0.89 16.90
CA GLY A 45 -11.09 -1.16 15.83
C GLY A 45 -10.53 -0.83 14.45
N ILE A 46 -11.31 -1.17 13.42
CA ILE A 46 -11.04 -0.81 12.04
C ILE A 46 -12.19 0.04 11.50
N GLN A 47 -11.86 1.20 10.94
CA GLN A 47 -12.80 2.03 10.21
C GLN A 47 -12.65 1.79 8.71
N ILE A 48 -13.79 1.50 8.08
CA ILE A 48 -13.90 1.34 6.62
C ILE A 48 -14.54 2.60 6.06
N SER A 49 -13.87 3.23 5.08
CA SER A 49 -14.43 4.40 4.40
C SER A 49 -15.75 4.08 3.69
N ILE A 50 -16.72 5.00 3.78
CA ILE A 50 -17.99 4.88 3.03
C ILE A 50 -17.75 4.72 1.52
N TRP A 51 -16.71 5.38 0.97
CA TRP A 51 -16.34 5.27 -0.43
C TRP A 51 -15.78 3.90 -0.78
N ARG A 52 -15.04 3.28 0.15
CA ARG A 52 -14.58 1.90 0.01
C ARG A 52 -15.77 0.94 -0.03
N ILE A 53 -16.74 1.10 0.87
CA ILE A 53 -17.97 0.29 0.89
C ILE A 53 -18.75 0.46 -0.41
N VAL A 54 -19.05 1.69 -0.85
CA VAL A 54 -19.86 1.95 -2.05
C VAL A 54 -19.20 1.41 -3.32
N PHE A 55 -17.87 1.47 -3.42
CA PHE A 55 -17.12 1.00 -4.59
C PHE A 55 -16.32 -0.29 -4.32
N GLU A 56 -16.80 -1.11 -3.38
CA GLU A 56 -16.12 -2.30 -2.88
C GLU A 56 -15.62 -3.25 -3.99
N PRO A 57 -16.40 -3.55 -5.05
CA PRO A 57 -15.93 -4.43 -6.13
C PRO A 57 -14.71 -3.95 -6.92
N PHE A 58 -14.43 -2.65 -6.85
CA PHE A 58 -13.30 -2.04 -7.55
C PHE A 58 -12.20 -1.69 -6.58
N ILE A 59 -12.51 -0.87 -5.56
CA ILE A 59 -11.52 -0.35 -4.62
C ILE A 59 -11.11 -1.44 -3.63
N GLY A 60 -12.07 -2.21 -3.12
CA GLY A 60 -11.82 -3.25 -2.11
C GLY A 60 -10.84 -4.31 -2.60
N VAL A 61 -11.04 -4.82 -3.82
CA VAL A 61 -10.16 -5.82 -4.44
C VAL A 61 -8.75 -5.25 -4.64
N LEU A 62 -8.64 -4.06 -5.24
CA LEU A 62 -7.33 -3.43 -5.50
C LEU A 62 -6.55 -3.22 -4.20
N LEU A 63 -7.21 -2.69 -3.16
CA LEU A 63 -6.60 -2.47 -1.86
C LEU A 63 -6.22 -3.77 -1.14
N PHE A 64 -6.99 -4.85 -1.33
CA PHE A 64 -6.66 -6.14 -0.73
C PHE A 64 -5.41 -6.74 -1.36
N PHE A 65 -5.24 -6.65 -2.69
CA PHE A 65 -3.98 -7.04 -3.34
C PHE A 65 -2.82 -6.12 -2.92
N ASN A 66 -3.07 -4.82 -2.73
CA ASN A 66 -2.03 -3.88 -2.28
C ASN A 66 -1.53 -4.16 -0.85
N ARG A 67 -2.31 -4.87 -0.02
CA ARG A 67 -1.92 -5.28 1.34
C ARG A 67 -1.40 -6.72 1.42
N SER A 68 -1.18 -7.37 0.28
CA SER A 68 -0.57 -8.69 0.27
C SER A 68 0.85 -8.65 0.82
N PHE A 69 1.26 -9.72 1.53
CA PHE A 69 2.60 -9.81 2.11
C PHE A 69 3.71 -9.63 1.07
N PHE A 70 3.46 -10.10 -0.15
CA PHE A 70 4.36 -10.02 -1.30
C PHE A 70 3.66 -9.28 -2.44
N ALA A 71 3.13 -8.07 -2.18
CA ALA A 71 2.23 -7.34 -3.08
C ALA A 71 2.74 -7.26 -4.53
N ILE A 72 4.01 -6.91 -4.74
CA ILE A 72 4.61 -6.79 -6.07
C ILE A 72 4.59 -8.15 -6.81
N GLU A 73 5.03 -9.23 -6.15
CA GLU A 73 5.06 -10.57 -6.75
C GLU A 73 3.66 -11.11 -7.01
N GLU A 74 2.72 -10.92 -6.08
CA GLU A 74 1.33 -11.35 -6.26
C GLU A 74 0.63 -10.59 -7.39
N LEU A 75 0.93 -9.30 -7.58
CA LEU A 75 0.43 -8.54 -8.72
C LEU A 75 1.02 -9.05 -10.05
N LYS A 76 2.29 -9.47 -10.10
CA LYS A 76 2.87 -10.14 -11.27
C LYS A 76 2.13 -11.45 -11.59
N PHE A 77 1.89 -12.29 -10.57
CA PHE A 77 1.14 -13.53 -10.77
C PHE A 77 -0.31 -13.27 -11.17
N LEU A 78 -0.96 -12.24 -10.62
CA LEU A 78 -2.30 -11.85 -11.04
C LEU A 78 -2.33 -11.47 -12.53
N LEU A 79 -1.33 -10.73 -13.04
CA LEU A 79 -1.19 -10.48 -14.48
C LEU A 79 -1.06 -11.78 -15.28
N TYR A 80 -0.21 -12.73 -14.84
CA TYR A 80 -0.06 -14.01 -15.53
C TYR A 80 -1.37 -14.80 -15.59
N TRP A 81 -2.12 -14.83 -14.49
CA TRP A 81 -3.45 -15.45 -14.45
C TRP A 81 -4.43 -14.77 -15.40
N LEU A 82 -4.47 -13.43 -15.43
CA LEU A 82 -5.33 -12.68 -16.34
C LEU A 82 -5.00 -12.99 -17.81
N LEU A 83 -3.72 -13.02 -18.18
CA LEU A 83 -3.27 -13.35 -19.53
C LEU A 83 -3.55 -14.83 -19.88
N ALA A 84 -3.35 -15.75 -18.93
CA ALA A 84 -3.64 -17.17 -19.12
C ALA A 84 -5.14 -17.42 -19.32
N ILE A 85 -5.99 -16.86 -18.44
CA ILE A 85 -7.45 -16.95 -18.56
C ILE A 85 -7.91 -16.37 -19.90
N PHE A 86 -7.40 -15.19 -20.28
CA PHE A 86 -7.73 -14.56 -21.55
C PHE A 86 -7.32 -15.42 -22.76
N THR A 87 -6.14 -16.04 -22.69
CA THR A 87 -5.61 -16.92 -23.74
C THR A 87 -6.42 -18.21 -23.84
N ILE A 88 -6.69 -18.88 -22.73
CA ILE A 88 -7.51 -20.10 -22.66
C ILE A 88 -8.92 -19.82 -23.20
N TYR A 89 -9.55 -18.74 -22.76
CA TYR A 89 -10.85 -18.31 -23.28
C TYR A 89 -10.81 -18.10 -24.80
N SER A 90 -9.75 -17.45 -25.29
CA SER A 90 -9.56 -17.22 -26.73
C SER A 90 -9.41 -18.53 -27.50
N ILE A 91 -8.65 -19.49 -26.97
CA ILE A 91 -8.47 -20.82 -27.59
C ILE A 91 -9.81 -21.57 -27.62
N ILE A 92 -10.48 -21.72 -26.47
CA ILE A 92 -11.78 -22.42 -26.37
C ILE A 92 -12.79 -21.81 -27.34
N LYS A 93 -12.90 -20.47 -27.34
CA LYS A 93 -13.85 -19.79 -28.22
C LYS A 93 -13.49 -19.94 -29.69
N SER A 94 -12.20 -20.00 -30.03
CA SER A 94 -11.78 -20.22 -31.42
C SER A 94 -12.15 -21.61 -31.94
N ILE A 95 -12.06 -22.65 -31.10
CA ILE A 95 -12.45 -24.03 -31.42
C ILE A 95 -13.98 -24.13 -31.66
N LEU A 96 -14.78 -23.34 -30.94
CA LEU A 96 -16.24 -23.34 -31.08
C LEU A 96 -16.74 -22.61 -32.35
N ILE A 97 -15.89 -21.84 -33.03
CA ILE A 97 -16.27 -21.14 -34.27
C ILE A 97 -16.17 -22.11 -35.44
N LYS A 98 -17.29 -22.34 -36.13
CA LYS A 98 -17.37 -23.28 -37.26
C LYS A 98 -16.69 -22.78 -38.54
N GLU A 99 -16.64 -21.47 -38.77
CA GLU A 99 -16.10 -20.88 -39.99
C GLU A 99 -14.63 -20.46 -39.85
N LYS A 100 -13.74 -21.05 -40.67
CA LYS A 100 -12.29 -20.77 -40.61
C LYS A 100 -11.91 -19.29 -40.78
N GLN A 101 -12.63 -18.55 -41.62
CA GLN A 101 -12.36 -17.11 -41.81
C GLN A 101 -12.70 -16.30 -40.54
N LEU A 102 -13.77 -16.67 -39.83
CA LEU A 102 -14.15 -16.04 -38.56
C LEU A 102 -13.15 -16.37 -37.45
N ILE A 103 -12.53 -17.56 -37.45
CA ILE A 103 -11.46 -17.94 -36.52
C ILE A 103 -10.26 -17.00 -36.67
N LYS A 104 -9.73 -16.84 -37.89
CA LYS A 104 -8.56 -15.95 -38.14
C LYS A 104 -8.85 -14.51 -37.68
N LYS A 105 -10.02 -13.99 -38.03
CA LYS A 105 -10.47 -12.64 -37.63
C LYS A 105 -10.62 -12.51 -36.11
N PHE A 106 -11.10 -13.56 -35.44
CA PHE A 106 -11.24 -13.59 -33.99
C PHE A 106 -9.87 -13.60 -33.31
N ILE A 107 -8.98 -14.52 -33.69
CA ILE A 107 -7.63 -14.63 -33.10
C ILE A 107 -6.85 -13.33 -33.28
N PHE A 108 -6.85 -12.75 -34.49
CA PHE A 108 -6.21 -11.47 -34.74
C PHE A 108 -6.73 -10.36 -33.81
N ARG A 109 -8.05 -10.30 -33.57
CA ARG A 109 -8.63 -9.34 -32.63
C ARG A 109 -8.20 -9.59 -31.19
N GLN A 110 -7.96 -10.82 -30.77
CA GLN A 110 -7.49 -11.11 -29.42
C GLN A 110 -6.02 -10.72 -29.26
N LEU A 111 -5.18 -11.02 -30.26
CA LEU A 111 -3.78 -10.57 -30.30
C LEU A 111 -3.66 -9.04 -30.21
N VAL A 112 -4.53 -8.30 -30.91
CA VAL A 112 -4.59 -6.83 -30.82
C VAL A 112 -5.05 -6.33 -29.44
N ASN A 113 -5.86 -7.10 -28.70
CA ASN A 113 -6.29 -6.68 -27.36
C ASN A 113 -5.24 -7.00 -26.28
N LEU A 114 -4.30 -7.92 -26.52
CA LEU A 114 -3.29 -8.32 -25.52
C LEU A 114 -2.44 -7.13 -25.03
N PRO A 115 -1.84 -6.29 -25.90
CA PRO A 115 -1.10 -5.12 -25.43
C PRO A 115 -1.98 -4.11 -24.69
N ILE A 116 -3.26 -4.01 -25.04
CA ILE A 116 -4.19 -3.10 -24.33
C ILE A 116 -4.47 -3.61 -22.93
N ILE A 117 -4.66 -4.92 -22.77
CA ILE A 117 -4.87 -5.53 -21.45
C ILE A 117 -3.62 -5.35 -20.58
N GLY A 118 -2.42 -5.55 -21.15
CA GLY A 118 -1.15 -5.29 -20.46
C GLY A 118 -1.00 -3.82 -20.04
N GLY A 119 -1.30 -2.87 -20.94
CA GLY A 119 -1.25 -1.44 -20.62
C GLY A 119 -2.31 -1.01 -19.58
N LEU A 120 -3.51 -1.58 -19.62
CA LEU A 120 -4.55 -1.36 -18.61
C LEU A 120 -4.15 -1.92 -17.25
N TRP A 121 -3.50 -3.09 -17.23
CA TRP A 121 -2.95 -3.67 -16.02
C TRP A 121 -1.89 -2.75 -15.42
N PHE A 122 -0.95 -2.26 -16.23
CA PHE A 122 0.07 -1.31 -15.78
C PHE A 122 -0.56 -0.01 -15.25
N ALA A 123 -1.57 0.54 -15.93
CA ALA A 123 -2.29 1.71 -15.43
C ALA A 123 -2.99 1.44 -14.09
N ALA A 124 -3.58 0.26 -13.90
CA ALA A 124 -4.16 -0.14 -12.62
C ALA A 124 -3.09 -0.29 -11.52
N PHE A 125 -1.94 -0.86 -11.85
CA PHE A 125 -0.79 -0.96 -10.94
C PHE A 125 -0.30 0.43 -10.50
N VAL A 126 -0.10 1.36 -11.45
CA VAL A 126 0.27 2.76 -11.16
C VAL A 126 -0.80 3.46 -10.31
N LEU A 127 -2.08 3.20 -10.57
CA LEU A 127 -3.17 3.73 -9.75
C LEU A 127 -3.10 3.23 -8.30
N ILE A 128 -2.81 1.94 -8.09
CA ILE A 128 -2.67 1.38 -6.74
C ILE A 128 -1.49 2.01 -6.00
N LEU A 129 -0.36 2.22 -6.70
CA LEU A 129 0.85 2.74 -6.09
C LEU A 129 0.78 4.24 -5.79
N PHE A 130 0.29 5.07 -6.69
CA PHE A 130 0.47 6.51 -6.57
C PHE A 130 -0.78 7.29 -6.20
N ILE A 131 -1.96 6.65 -6.21
CA ILE A 131 -3.21 7.30 -5.86
C ILE A 131 -3.64 6.89 -4.45
N PRO A 132 -3.90 7.84 -3.53
CA PRO A 132 -4.23 7.56 -2.14
C PRO A 132 -5.68 7.05 -1.98
N LEU A 133 -5.94 5.83 -2.45
CA LEU A 133 -7.24 5.16 -2.37
C LEU A 133 -7.77 5.05 -0.93
N PRO A 134 -9.10 5.02 -0.71
CA PRO A 134 -9.72 5.04 0.61
C PRO A 134 -9.54 3.72 1.38
N ASN A 135 -8.34 3.49 1.92
CA ASN A 135 -7.97 2.36 2.74
C ASN A 135 -8.65 2.32 4.12
N ASN A 136 -8.56 1.16 4.76
CA ASN A 136 -8.94 0.96 6.14
C ASN A 136 -7.98 1.73 7.05
N THR A 137 -8.54 2.27 8.14
CA THR A 137 -7.78 3.02 9.15
C THR A 137 -8.06 2.43 10.52
N ILE A 138 -7.08 2.50 11.41
CA ILE A 138 -7.25 2.06 12.80
C ILE A 138 -8.17 3.02 13.57
N VAL A 139 -8.91 2.50 14.53
CA VAL A 139 -9.63 3.27 15.55
C VAL A 139 -9.05 2.88 16.90
N ASN A 140 -8.43 3.84 17.58
CA ASN A 140 -7.90 3.63 18.93
C ASN A 140 -9.01 3.94 19.96
N ASN A 141 -9.52 2.91 20.63
CA ASN A 141 -10.51 3.05 21.71
C ASN A 141 -9.88 2.95 23.12
N SER A 142 -8.56 2.77 23.19
CA SER A 142 -7.86 2.73 24.48
C SER A 142 -7.81 4.13 25.13
N LYS A 143 -7.64 4.16 26.45
CA LYS A 143 -7.62 5.43 27.21
C LYS A 143 -6.30 6.18 27.13
N ASN A 144 -5.18 5.46 27.06
CA ASN A 144 -3.84 6.00 27.22
C ASN A 144 -2.90 5.65 26.07
N SER A 145 -3.32 4.81 25.11
CA SER A 145 -2.43 4.45 24.01
C SER A 145 -2.28 5.63 23.07
N VAL A 146 -1.04 5.93 22.74
CA VAL A 146 -0.61 6.93 21.76
C VAL A 146 0.00 6.18 20.59
N LEU A 147 -0.59 6.34 19.41
CA LEU A 147 -0.12 5.68 18.19
C LEU A 147 0.98 6.51 17.55
N VAL A 148 2.18 5.92 17.46
CA VAL A 148 3.39 6.59 16.98
C VAL A 148 3.98 5.83 15.80
N ASN A 149 4.31 6.54 14.72
CA ASN A 149 5.20 6.02 13.69
C ASN A 149 6.63 6.49 13.95
N THR A 150 7.59 5.57 14.00
CA THR A 150 9.00 5.89 14.26
C THR A 150 9.86 5.92 13.00
N HIS A 151 9.31 5.57 11.85
CA HIS A 151 10.08 5.44 10.62
C HIS A 151 9.23 5.85 9.40
N SER A 152 9.55 6.99 8.79
CA SER A 152 8.91 7.45 7.55
C SER A 152 9.73 8.49 6.79
N HIS A 153 9.50 8.54 5.48
CA HIS A 153 10.27 9.32 4.52
C HIS A 153 9.38 10.27 3.73
N ASN A 154 9.94 11.41 3.36
CA ASN A 154 9.32 12.38 2.46
C ASN A 154 10.26 12.69 1.28
N ASP A 155 9.87 13.66 0.45
CA ASP A 155 10.57 14.08 -0.76
C ASP A 155 11.94 14.76 -0.55
N PHE A 156 12.38 14.93 0.70
CA PHE A 156 13.74 15.29 1.09
C PHE A 156 14.65 14.09 1.40
N SER A 157 14.13 12.87 1.25
CA SER A 157 14.90 11.62 1.15
C SER A 157 15.12 11.24 -0.30
N HIS A 158 16.16 10.45 -0.59
CA HIS A 158 16.50 10.03 -1.96
C HIS A 158 15.42 9.16 -2.65
N ASP A 159 14.56 8.51 -1.88
CA ASP A 159 13.55 7.53 -2.28
C ASP A 159 12.11 7.88 -1.89
N GLY A 160 11.89 9.02 -1.23
CA GLY A 160 10.56 9.47 -0.85
C GLY A 160 9.83 10.23 -1.96
N VAL A 161 8.52 9.98 -2.09
CA VAL A 161 7.63 10.59 -3.11
C VAL A 161 6.34 11.15 -2.51
N ILE A 162 6.48 11.82 -1.37
CA ILE A 162 5.41 12.51 -0.69
C ILE A 162 5.96 13.76 -0.01
N SER A 163 5.25 14.88 -0.08
CA SER A 163 5.66 16.09 0.63
C SER A 163 5.46 15.93 2.14
N GLN A 164 6.17 16.73 2.94
CA GLN A 164 5.98 16.75 4.40
C GLN A 164 4.52 16.99 4.83
N ASP A 165 3.80 17.91 4.17
CA ASP A 165 2.36 18.13 4.40
C ASP A 165 1.51 16.90 3.99
N GLY A 166 1.86 16.28 2.85
CA GLY A 166 1.22 15.03 2.43
C GLY A 166 1.43 13.90 3.44
N LEU A 167 2.63 13.78 3.98
CA LEU A 167 3.00 12.80 4.98
C LEU A 167 2.27 13.05 6.30
N TRP A 168 2.16 14.31 6.72
CA TRP A 168 1.37 14.70 7.89
C TRP A 168 -0.12 14.33 7.73
N LYS A 169 -0.71 14.63 6.57
CA LYS A 169 -2.10 14.27 6.24
C LYS A 169 -2.30 12.76 6.21
N TRP A 170 -1.32 12.01 5.69
CA TRP A 170 -1.35 10.55 5.67
C TRP A 170 -1.34 9.98 7.09
N HIS A 171 -0.46 10.46 7.97
CA HIS A 171 -0.42 10.01 9.36
C HIS A 171 -1.72 10.35 10.11
N LYS A 172 -2.23 11.57 9.95
CA LYS A 172 -3.51 11.98 10.52
C LYS A 172 -4.65 11.07 10.12
N ARG A 173 -4.73 10.76 8.83
CA ARG A 173 -5.76 9.86 8.28
C ARG A 173 -5.65 8.45 8.85
N ASN A 174 -4.44 7.95 9.10
CA ASN A 174 -4.19 6.60 9.61
C ASN A 174 -4.19 6.52 11.15
N GLY A 175 -4.71 7.54 11.84
CA GLY A 175 -4.95 7.50 13.28
C GLY A 175 -3.71 7.67 14.15
N PHE A 176 -2.58 8.11 13.58
CA PHE A 176 -1.40 8.42 14.38
C PHE A 176 -1.61 9.68 15.22
N ASP A 177 -1.13 9.64 16.45
CA ASP A 177 -1.06 10.77 17.37
C ASP A 177 0.25 11.55 17.22
N ALA A 178 1.33 10.84 16.84
CA ALA A 178 2.64 11.41 16.60
C ALA A 178 3.42 10.60 15.56
N PHE A 179 4.42 11.21 14.94
CA PHE A 179 5.35 10.48 14.06
C PHE A 179 6.71 11.16 13.97
N TYR A 180 7.72 10.37 13.65
CA TYR A 180 9.03 10.83 13.24
C TYR A 180 9.13 10.84 11.72
N ILE A 181 9.73 11.90 11.20
CA ILE A 181 10.28 11.92 9.85
C ILE A 181 11.76 11.57 9.97
N THR A 182 12.21 10.61 9.18
CA THR A 182 13.53 9.97 9.27
C THR A 182 14.18 9.90 7.90
N ASP A 183 14.20 10.99 7.13
CA ASP A 183 14.79 11.01 5.80
C ASP A 183 16.27 10.55 5.82
N HIS A 184 16.74 9.97 4.72
CA HIS A 184 18.07 9.38 4.65
C HIS A 184 19.22 10.40 4.81
N ASN A 185 20.03 10.22 5.85
CA ASN A 185 21.23 11.02 6.18
C ASN A 185 21.00 12.55 6.17
N ASN A 186 19.76 12.98 6.41
CA ASN A 186 19.36 14.37 6.36
C ASN A 186 18.14 14.61 7.27
N HIS A 187 18.17 15.70 8.03
CA HIS A 187 17.03 16.13 8.83
C HIS A 187 16.84 17.65 8.85
N ASP A 188 17.53 18.41 8.00
CA ASP A 188 17.49 19.88 8.04
C ASP A 188 16.08 20.42 7.73
N LYS A 189 15.44 19.87 6.70
CA LYS A 189 14.08 20.22 6.29
C LYS A 189 13.04 19.69 7.26
N THR A 190 13.29 18.53 7.86
CA THR A 190 12.47 17.98 8.94
C THR A 190 12.51 18.90 10.16
N PHE A 191 13.69 19.39 10.53
CA PHE A 191 13.83 20.31 11.65
C PHE A 191 13.05 21.61 11.41
N GLU A 192 13.13 22.20 10.21
CA GLU A 192 12.34 23.37 9.83
C GLU A 192 10.83 23.11 9.96
N PHE A 193 10.35 21.97 9.49
CA PHE A 193 8.94 21.59 9.55
C PHE A 193 8.45 21.35 10.99
N VAL A 194 9.26 20.71 11.82
CA VAL A 194 8.98 20.54 13.26
C VAL A 194 8.90 21.90 13.94
N GLN A 195 9.83 22.82 13.67
CA GLN A 195 9.79 24.17 14.26
C GLN A 195 8.56 24.96 13.83
N ALA A 196 8.19 24.89 12.55
CA ALA A 196 6.95 25.50 12.05
C ALA A 196 5.73 24.95 12.80
N GLN A 197 5.67 23.65 13.07
CA GLN A 197 4.60 23.07 13.89
C GLN A 197 4.61 23.59 15.32
N ARG A 198 5.79 23.64 15.95
CA ARG A 198 5.97 24.14 17.33
C ARG A 198 5.59 25.62 17.44
N ASN A 199 5.73 26.38 16.36
CA ASN A 199 5.31 27.78 16.23
C ASN A 199 3.83 27.94 15.85
N TYR A 200 3.05 26.85 15.81
CA TYR A 200 1.63 26.84 15.47
C TYR A 200 1.31 27.29 14.04
N GLU A 201 2.26 27.17 13.10
CA GLU A 201 2.01 27.48 11.68
C GLU A 201 1.04 26.47 11.02
N PHE A 202 0.94 25.27 11.59
CA PHE A 202 -0.08 24.27 11.25
C PHE A 202 -0.45 23.43 12.48
N PRO A 203 -1.55 22.63 12.45
CA PRO A 203 -2.04 21.93 13.63
C PRO A 203 -1.03 20.94 14.22
N ASN A 204 -1.00 20.85 15.56
CA ASN A 204 -0.10 19.98 16.34
C ASN A 204 -0.51 18.50 16.39
N GLU A 205 -1.54 18.09 15.64
CA GLU A 205 -2.11 16.74 15.67
C GLU A 205 -2.30 16.16 14.26
N PRO A 206 -1.49 15.16 13.87
CA PRO A 206 -0.45 14.49 14.67
C PRO A 206 0.78 15.37 14.97
N LEU A 207 1.46 15.06 16.07
CA LEU A 207 2.73 15.67 16.45
C LEU A 207 3.86 15.19 15.54
N VAL A 208 4.58 16.12 14.91
CA VAL A 208 5.78 15.81 14.13
C VAL A 208 7.01 15.90 15.04
N MET A 209 7.91 14.92 14.91
CA MET A 209 9.18 14.86 15.63
C MET A 209 10.32 14.63 14.64
N CYS A 210 11.50 15.13 15.02
CA CYS A 210 12.68 15.09 14.17
C CYS A 210 13.46 13.80 14.40
N GLY A 211 13.74 13.09 13.32
CA GLY A 211 14.67 11.97 13.28
C GLY A 211 15.44 11.97 11.96
N GLU A 212 16.23 10.93 11.77
CA GLU A 212 17.01 10.67 10.57
C GLU A 212 17.21 9.16 10.41
N GLU A 213 17.11 8.64 9.19
CA GLU A 213 17.60 7.30 8.90
C GLU A 213 19.06 7.40 8.44
N PHE A 214 19.96 7.05 9.36
CA PHE A 214 21.39 7.02 9.08
C PHE A 214 21.75 5.75 8.30
N SER A 215 22.35 5.93 7.12
CA SER A 215 22.81 4.84 6.25
C SER A 215 24.27 4.48 6.53
N GLY A 216 24.49 3.71 7.60
CA GLY A 216 25.82 3.19 7.99
C GLY A 216 26.05 1.75 7.52
N SER A 217 26.59 0.91 8.40
CA SER A 217 26.73 -0.53 8.13
C SER A 217 25.38 -1.25 7.98
N ASN A 218 24.33 -0.70 8.61
CA ASN A 218 22.92 -0.91 8.33
C ASN A 218 22.20 0.43 8.48
N HIS A 219 20.91 0.46 8.18
CA HIS A 219 20.10 1.63 8.48
C HIS A 219 19.74 1.70 9.97
N LEU A 220 19.88 2.90 10.52
CA LEU A 220 19.57 3.21 11.93
C LEU A 220 18.64 4.43 12.01
N SER A 221 17.50 4.29 12.67
CA SER A 221 16.67 5.45 13.01
C SER A 221 17.30 6.19 14.20
N LEU A 222 17.82 7.39 13.95
CA LEU A 222 18.28 8.34 14.95
C LEU A 222 17.09 9.23 15.34
N LEU A 223 16.46 8.97 16.48
CA LEU A 223 15.21 9.62 16.88
C LEU A 223 15.43 10.69 17.95
N GLY A 224 14.63 11.75 17.90
CA GLY A 224 14.62 12.82 18.90
C GLY A 224 15.71 13.86 18.70
N LEU A 225 16.09 14.12 17.44
CA LEU A 225 17.18 15.04 17.09
C LEU A 225 16.79 16.49 17.40
N LYS A 226 17.63 17.20 18.15
CA LYS A 226 17.36 18.57 18.66
C LYS A 226 18.20 19.66 18.02
N ALA A 227 19.17 19.29 17.20
CA ALA A 227 20.07 20.22 16.54
C ALA A 227 20.29 19.76 15.11
N LYS A 228 20.59 20.72 14.22
CA LYS A 228 21.01 20.43 12.85
C LYS A 228 22.46 19.94 12.85
N PHE A 229 22.70 18.77 12.25
CA PHE A 229 24.04 18.27 11.97
C PHE A 229 24.01 17.35 10.74
N SER A 230 25.16 17.18 10.09
CA SER A 230 25.30 16.20 9.00
C SER A 230 25.89 14.91 9.55
N THR A 231 25.31 13.77 9.18
CA THR A 231 25.84 12.43 9.47
C THR A 231 26.64 11.84 8.32
N GLN A 232 26.77 12.58 7.21
CA GLN A 232 27.46 12.08 6.02
C GLN A 232 28.91 11.74 6.36
N GLY A 233 29.30 10.49 6.08
CA GLY A 233 30.64 9.99 6.33
C GLY A 233 30.93 9.62 7.80
N PHE A 234 29.93 9.65 8.69
CA PHE A 234 30.09 9.15 10.05
C PHE A 234 30.22 7.63 10.08
N THR A 235 30.92 7.13 11.09
CA THR A 235 30.83 5.72 11.49
C THR A 235 29.55 5.50 12.31
N ASP A 236 29.05 4.26 12.35
CA ASP A 236 27.92 3.87 13.20
C ASP A 236 28.11 4.34 14.65
N SER A 237 29.30 4.11 15.23
CA SER A 237 29.64 4.55 16.58
C SER A 237 29.55 6.07 16.78
N THR A 238 29.94 6.85 15.77
CA THR A 238 29.89 8.31 15.83
C THR A 238 28.45 8.80 15.78
N ALA A 239 27.65 8.29 14.85
CA ALA A 239 26.24 8.62 14.74
C ALA A 239 25.45 8.25 16.01
N ILE A 240 25.70 7.07 16.57
CA ILE A 240 25.07 6.60 17.80
C ILE A 240 25.45 7.48 18.99
N ASN A 241 26.75 7.69 19.22
CA ASN A 241 27.23 8.50 20.34
C ASN A 241 26.72 9.95 20.27
N LEU A 242 26.69 10.55 19.07
CA LEU A 242 26.16 11.90 18.89
C LEU A 242 24.67 11.96 19.20
N THR A 243 23.90 10.99 18.71
CA THR A 243 22.46 10.90 18.99
C THR A 243 22.19 10.79 20.48
N HIS A 244 22.89 9.89 21.20
CA HIS A 244 22.74 9.77 22.65
C HIS A 244 23.19 11.01 23.42
N SER A 245 24.24 11.70 22.97
CA SER A 245 24.70 12.95 23.58
C SER A 245 23.63 14.06 23.51
N GLY A 246 22.85 14.06 22.42
CA GLY A 246 21.68 14.91 22.23
C GLY A 246 20.43 14.44 22.97
N ARG A 247 20.53 13.38 23.78
CA ARG A 247 19.40 12.67 24.41
C ARG A 247 18.41 12.13 23.38
N GLY A 248 18.86 11.71 22.20
CA GLY A 248 18.09 10.90 21.27
C GLY A 248 18.09 9.42 21.65
N VAL A 249 17.55 8.59 20.75
CA VAL A 249 17.59 7.12 20.81
C VAL A 249 17.91 6.56 19.43
N VAL A 250 18.46 5.35 19.40
CA VAL A 250 18.85 4.67 18.16
C VAL A 250 18.16 3.32 18.05
N ILE A 251 17.44 3.13 16.95
CA ILE A 251 16.78 1.87 16.60
C ILE A 251 17.44 1.30 15.34
N VAL A 252 17.75 0.01 15.34
CA VAL A 252 18.23 -0.68 14.13
C VAL A 252 17.03 -0.99 13.23
N ASN A 253 17.02 -0.40 12.04
CA ASN A 253 15.92 -0.55 11.09
C ASN A 253 16.05 -1.86 10.31
N HIS A 254 14.90 -2.49 10.03
CA HIS A 254 14.73 -3.65 9.15
C HIS A 254 15.95 -4.58 9.01
N TRP A 255 16.56 -4.99 10.14
CA TRP A 255 17.82 -5.74 10.16
C TRP A 255 17.76 -7.07 9.39
N PHE A 256 16.55 -7.62 9.30
CA PHE A 256 16.23 -8.81 8.52
C PHE A 256 16.41 -8.65 7.01
N ASP A 257 16.56 -7.42 6.51
CA ASP A 257 16.87 -7.15 5.10
C ASP A 257 18.39 -7.21 4.88
N GLY A 258 18.88 -8.43 4.70
CA GLY A 258 20.26 -8.72 4.33
C GLY A 258 21.23 -9.05 5.47
N GLU A 259 20.81 -8.94 6.74
CA GLU A 259 21.59 -9.36 7.93
C GLU A 259 23.06 -8.88 7.91
N LYS A 260 23.32 -7.63 7.46
CA LYS A 260 24.68 -7.13 7.10
C LYS A 260 25.74 -7.33 8.20
N MET A 261 25.40 -6.96 9.44
CA MET A 261 26.24 -7.17 10.63
C MET A 261 25.45 -7.96 11.69
N SER A 262 26.14 -8.57 12.66
CA SER A 262 25.46 -9.36 13.70
C SER A 262 24.63 -8.48 14.65
N LEU A 263 23.59 -9.05 15.28
CA LEU A 263 22.83 -8.36 16.33
C LEU A 263 23.76 -7.92 17.49
N GLU A 264 24.77 -8.73 17.82
CA GLU A 264 25.77 -8.43 18.85
C GLU A 264 26.64 -7.22 18.52
N TYR A 265 26.94 -7.00 17.23
CA TYR A 265 27.66 -5.80 16.79
C TYR A 265 26.91 -4.53 17.19
N TYR A 266 25.63 -4.42 16.85
CA TYR A 266 24.83 -3.23 17.16
C TYR A 266 24.58 -3.05 18.67
N LYS A 267 24.30 -4.15 19.38
CA LYS A 267 24.20 -4.12 20.85
C LYS A 267 25.47 -3.55 21.48
N ASN A 268 26.66 -3.98 21.02
CA ASN A 268 27.94 -3.49 21.54
C ASN A 268 28.20 -2.02 21.21
N LEU A 269 27.61 -1.50 20.14
CA LEU A 269 27.61 -0.07 19.83
C LEU A 269 26.62 0.74 20.69
N GLY A 270 25.73 0.07 21.44
CA GLY A 270 24.85 0.72 22.41
C GLY A 270 23.47 1.09 21.87
N VAL A 271 23.00 0.51 20.76
CA VAL A 271 21.64 0.77 20.25
C VAL A 271 20.56 0.50 21.32
N ASP A 272 19.44 1.21 21.23
CA ASP A 272 18.34 1.10 22.20
C ASP A 272 17.42 -0.07 21.89
N GLY A 273 17.27 -0.42 20.61
CA GLY A 273 16.34 -1.43 20.15
C GLY A 273 16.44 -1.79 18.68
N PHE A 274 15.50 -2.63 18.24
CA PHE A 274 15.40 -3.13 16.86
C PHE A 274 13.96 -3.00 16.36
N GLU A 275 13.82 -2.78 15.05
CA GLU A 275 12.58 -3.09 14.36
C GLU A 275 12.38 -4.59 14.28
N ILE A 276 11.21 -5.07 14.75
CA ILE A 276 10.82 -6.48 14.66
C ILE A 276 9.85 -6.75 13.51
N GLU A 277 9.21 -5.71 12.98
CA GLU A 277 8.35 -5.70 11.80
C GLU A 277 8.62 -4.41 11.04
N ASN A 278 8.57 -4.47 9.71
CA ASN A 278 8.69 -3.31 8.82
C ASN A 278 7.73 -3.47 7.63
N THR A 279 7.34 -2.38 6.95
CA THR A 279 6.38 -2.45 5.83
C THR A 279 6.83 -1.78 4.53
N ALA A 280 8.12 -1.45 4.36
CA ALA A 280 8.65 -0.89 3.12
C ALA A 280 8.62 -1.91 1.96
N THR A 281 9.27 -3.06 2.13
CA THR A 281 9.42 -4.06 1.06
C THR A 281 8.32 -5.13 1.07
N ASN A 282 8.11 -5.74 2.24
CA ASN A 282 7.10 -6.76 2.47
C ASN A 282 6.29 -6.40 3.73
N PHE A 283 5.01 -6.75 3.79
CA PHE A 283 4.17 -6.46 4.98
C PHE A 283 4.46 -7.41 6.17
N THR A 284 5.19 -8.50 5.94
CA THR A 284 5.62 -9.40 7.00
C THR A 284 6.88 -10.14 6.59
N TYR A 285 7.75 -10.42 7.56
CA TYR A 285 8.99 -11.15 7.34
C TYR A 285 8.89 -12.62 7.75
N ASP A 286 9.93 -13.38 7.44
CA ASP A 286 10.04 -14.78 7.86
C ASP A 286 9.87 -14.90 9.38
N ARG A 287 8.93 -15.76 9.80
CA ARG A 287 8.57 -15.89 11.22
C ARG A 287 9.67 -16.53 12.06
N LYS A 288 10.66 -17.20 11.46
CA LYS A 288 11.85 -17.68 12.20
C LYS A 288 12.80 -16.52 12.46
N LEU A 289 13.01 -15.65 11.47
CA LEU A 289 13.86 -14.47 11.59
C LEU A 289 13.27 -13.45 12.59
N TYR A 290 11.96 -13.18 12.50
CA TYR A 290 11.24 -12.41 13.52
C TYR A 290 11.45 -13.00 14.93
N LYS A 291 11.32 -14.32 15.11
CA LYS A 291 11.54 -14.97 16.41
C LYS A 291 12.98 -14.83 16.90
N LYS A 292 13.97 -14.91 15.99
CA LYS A 292 15.38 -14.72 16.30
C LYS A 292 15.63 -13.31 16.88
N ILE A 293 15.12 -12.27 16.22
CA ILE A 293 15.29 -10.89 16.66
C ILE A 293 14.55 -10.64 17.97
N LYS A 294 13.28 -11.08 18.07
CA LYS A 294 12.48 -10.95 19.30
C LYS A 294 13.19 -11.59 20.49
N ASN A 295 13.59 -12.85 20.38
CA ASN A 295 14.26 -13.56 21.47
C ASN A 295 15.56 -12.85 21.86
N TYR A 296 16.35 -12.41 20.87
CA TYR A 296 17.57 -11.66 21.13
C TYR A 296 17.31 -10.35 21.88
N CYS A 297 16.26 -9.60 21.52
CA CYS A 297 15.90 -8.37 22.21
C CYS A 297 15.48 -8.64 23.66
N GLN A 298 14.69 -9.69 23.90
CA GLN A 298 14.25 -10.10 25.23
C GLN A 298 15.44 -10.53 26.11
N GLU A 299 16.37 -11.33 25.57
CA GLU A 299 17.55 -11.82 26.29
C GLU A 299 18.55 -10.70 26.64
N ASN A 300 18.57 -9.62 25.86
CA ASN A 300 19.54 -8.54 26.00
C ASN A 300 18.93 -7.21 26.50
N ASN A 301 17.66 -7.25 26.94
CA ASN A 301 16.92 -6.07 27.40
C ASN A 301 17.02 -4.91 26.38
N LEU A 302 16.59 -5.16 25.14
CA LEU A 302 16.50 -4.19 24.05
C LEU A 302 15.03 -3.97 23.70
N ILE A 303 14.66 -2.74 23.35
CA ILE A 303 13.26 -2.45 23.00
C ILE A 303 12.94 -2.91 21.57
N MET A 304 11.70 -3.32 21.35
CA MET A 304 11.20 -3.77 20.05
C MET A 304 10.16 -2.80 19.52
N LEU A 305 10.33 -2.35 18.27
CA LEU A 305 9.41 -1.44 17.57
C LEU A 305 8.99 -2.00 16.21
N GLY A 306 7.96 -1.41 15.62
CA GLY A 306 7.64 -1.54 14.21
C GLY A 306 8.07 -0.32 13.40
N GLY A 307 8.60 -0.53 12.19
CA GLY A 307 8.92 0.52 11.23
C GLY A 307 7.90 0.57 10.09
N VAL A 308 7.08 1.62 9.99
CA VAL A 308 6.17 1.71 8.83
C VAL A 308 6.97 1.88 7.54
N ASP A 309 8.03 2.69 7.62
CA ASP A 309 8.99 2.88 6.54
C ASP A 309 8.29 3.36 5.24
N PHE A 310 7.41 4.35 5.45
CA PHE A 310 6.53 4.84 4.40
C PHE A 310 7.23 5.90 3.55
N HIS A 311 7.28 5.64 2.25
CA HIS A 311 7.95 6.49 1.26
C HIS A 311 6.98 7.30 0.39
N GLY A 312 5.68 7.24 0.63
CA GLY A 312 4.68 7.98 -0.15
C GLY A 312 4.02 7.21 -1.29
N TYR A 313 4.57 6.07 -1.71
CA TYR A 313 3.91 5.15 -2.63
C TYR A 313 3.23 4.00 -1.89
N GLY A 314 2.05 3.63 -2.39
CA GLY A 314 1.63 2.25 -2.52
C GLY A 314 1.57 1.44 -1.24
N ASN A 315 1.13 1.99 -0.11
CA ASN A 315 0.97 1.18 1.10
C ASN A 315 -0.25 1.61 1.92
N ALA A 316 -1.07 0.62 2.26
CA ALA A 316 -1.99 0.76 3.38
C ALA A 316 -1.16 0.86 4.65
N CYS A 317 -1.54 1.73 5.58
CA CYS A 317 -0.97 1.62 6.91
C CYS A 317 -1.42 0.27 7.52
N SER A 318 -0.44 -0.51 7.98
CA SER A 318 -0.68 -1.83 8.56
C SER A 318 0.12 -2.08 9.83
N LEU A 319 0.86 -1.07 10.30
CA LEU A 319 1.76 -1.15 11.43
C LEU A 319 1.68 0.14 12.25
N TRP A 320 1.61 0.02 13.57
CA TRP A 320 1.66 1.16 14.50
C TRP A 320 2.46 0.77 15.76
N ASN A 321 3.08 1.74 16.42
CA ASN A 321 3.60 1.55 17.77
C ASN A 321 2.63 2.20 18.76
N ALA A 322 2.10 1.42 19.70
CA ALA A 322 1.17 1.88 20.72
C ALA A 322 1.91 2.10 22.05
N PHE A 323 2.13 3.37 22.40
CA PHE A 323 2.78 3.77 23.64
C PHE A 323 1.75 4.06 24.73
N ASP A 324 1.89 3.46 25.92
CA ASP A 324 1.05 3.81 27.09
C ASP A 324 1.55 5.12 27.74
N ILE A 325 0.90 6.24 27.40
CA ILE A 325 1.23 7.57 27.91
C ILE A 325 -0.03 8.21 28.49
N PRO A 326 -0.31 8.00 29.80
CA PRO A 326 -1.45 8.61 30.47
C PRO A 326 -1.43 10.14 30.37
N GLY A 327 -2.60 10.73 30.08
CA GLY A 327 -2.73 12.19 30.02
C GLY A 327 -2.06 12.84 28.80
N TRP A 328 -1.78 12.08 27.73
CA TRP A 328 -1.19 12.57 26.47
C TRP A 328 -1.75 13.92 26.01
N GLN A 329 -3.08 14.09 26.04
CA GLN A 329 -3.76 15.31 25.58
C GLN A 329 -3.44 16.56 26.42
N SER A 330 -3.01 16.38 27.67
CA SER A 330 -2.63 17.48 28.57
C SER A 330 -1.16 17.90 28.46
N LEU A 331 -0.33 17.12 27.75
CA LEU A 331 1.09 17.38 27.59
C LEU A 331 1.33 18.41 26.48
N ASP A 332 2.29 19.31 26.72
CA ASP A 332 2.82 20.15 25.65
C ASP A 332 3.65 19.33 24.64
N PRO A 333 3.94 19.86 23.44
CA PRO A 333 4.69 19.13 22.40
C PRO A 333 6.04 18.58 22.85
N VAL A 334 6.76 19.26 23.74
CA VAL A 334 8.08 18.83 24.22
C VAL A 334 7.93 17.70 25.24
N ALA A 335 6.96 17.80 26.14
CA ALA A 335 6.63 16.75 27.10
C ALA A 335 6.13 15.48 26.41
N LYS A 336 5.33 15.61 25.34
CA LYS A 336 4.87 14.51 24.49
C LYS A 336 6.03 13.72 23.89
N GLU A 337 6.96 14.40 23.22
CA GLU A 337 8.14 13.76 22.63
C GLU A 337 9.05 13.13 23.70
N ASN A 338 9.27 13.82 24.81
CA ASN A 338 10.06 13.28 25.92
C ASN A 338 9.44 12.03 26.55
N ALA A 339 8.11 11.92 26.61
CA ALA A 339 7.42 10.74 27.12
C ALA A 339 7.68 9.52 26.23
N ILE A 340 7.62 9.68 24.90
CA ILE A 340 7.94 8.63 23.92
C ILE A 340 9.41 8.22 24.06
N LEU A 341 10.34 9.19 24.01
CA LEU A 341 11.77 8.92 24.12
C LEU A 341 12.14 8.26 25.45
N LYS A 342 11.45 8.61 26.54
CA LYS A 342 11.69 7.99 27.85
C LYS A 342 11.40 6.49 27.80
N ILE A 343 10.25 6.08 27.27
CA ILE A 343 9.86 4.66 27.16
C ILE A 343 10.92 3.88 26.36
N ILE A 344 11.38 4.45 25.24
CA ILE A 344 12.41 3.84 24.39
C ILE A 344 13.74 3.71 25.15
N LYS A 345 14.23 4.80 25.77
CA LYS A 345 15.51 4.81 26.52
C LYS A 345 15.52 3.87 27.71
N THR A 346 14.41 3.81 28.44
CA THR A 346 14.28 2.90 29.59
C THR A 346 13.99 1.47 29.15
N ARG A 347 13.75 1.25 27.86
CA ARG A 347 13.44 -0.05 27.24
C ARG A 347 12.24 -0.72 27.91
N ASP A 348 11.26 0.10 28.29
CA ASP A 348 10.07 -0.31 29.04
C ASP A 348 9.04 -0.91 28.08
N GLN A 349 9.25 -2.18 27.72
CA GLN A 349 8.40 -2.88 26.75
C GLN A 349 6.96 -3.07 27.25
N ASP A 350 6.72 -3.04 28.57
CA ASP A 350 5.37 -3.13 29.14
C ASP A 350 4.49 -1.92 28.77
N LYS A 351 5.12 -0.81 28.33
CA LYS A 351 4.46 0.40 27.85
C LYS A 351 4.44 0.56 26.34
N LEU A 352 4.86 -0.47 25.61
CA LEU A 352 4.94 -0.42 24.16
C LEU A 352 4.45 -1.72 23.53
N GLN A 353 3.39 -1.61 22.74
CA GLN A 353 2.91 -2.68 21.86
C GLN A 353 3.20 -2.34 20.39
N VAL A 354 3.44 -3.36 19.58
CA VAL A 354 3.62 -3.21 18.13
C VAL A 354 2.37 -3.76 17.47
N LEU A 355 1.57 -2.90 16.84
CA LEU A 355 0.25 -3.25 16.32
C LEU A 355 0.31 -3.61 14.84
N LEU A 356 -0.26 -4.76 14.46
CA LEU A 356 -0.35 -5.22 13.09
C LEU A 356 -1.81 -5.27 12.61
N TYR A 357 -2.07 -4.73 11.43
CA TYR A 357 -3.33 -4.91 10.72
C TYR A 357 -3.39 -6.31 10.11
N ASN A 358 -4.44 -7.06 10.44
CA ASN A 358 -4.59 -8.45 10.01
C ASN A 358 -5.91 -8.66 9.24
N ASP A 359 -5.80 -8.84 7.92
CA ASP A 359 -6.93 -9.21 7.03
C ASP A 359 -6.78 -10.60 6.38
N ARG A 360 -5.76 -11.37 6.77
CA ARG A 360 -5.51 -12.70 6.22
C ARG A 360 -4.61 -13.55 7.11
N PRO A 361 -4.73 -14.89 7.05
CA PRO A 361 -3.76 -15.78 7.69
C PRO A 361 -2.33 -15.56 7.16
N TYR A 362 -1.33 -15.85 8.00
CA TYR A 362 0.08 -15.84 7.58
C TYR A 362 0.35 -16.86 6.46
N TYR A 363 1.18 -16.50 5.47
CA TYR A 363 1.69 -17.40 4.43
C TYR A 363 3.10 -17.01 4.01
N THR A 364 3.78 -17.94 3.33
CA THR A 364 5.14 -17.78 2.81
C THR A 364 5.13 -17.72 1.29
N GLU A 365 6.25 -17.34 0.68
CA GLU A 365 6.42 -17.22 -0.77
C GLU A 365 6.31 -18.56 -1.54
N LYS A 366 6.25 -19.71 -0.85
CA LYS A 366 6.36 -21.04 -1.46
C LYS A 366 5.27 -21.38 -2.49
N ASN A 367 4.16 -20.63 -2.56
CA ASN A 367 3.04 -20.92 -3.46
C ASN A 367 2.45 -19.67 -4.14
N LEU A 368 3.27 -18.65 -4.40
CA LEU A 368 2.78 -17.39 -5.00
C LEU A 368 2.11 -17.56 -6.37
N LEU A 369 2.42 -18.63 -7.12
CA LEU A 369 1.72 -18.96 -8.37
C LEU A 369 0.20 -19.06 -8.17
N PHE A 370 -0.27 -19.58 -7.04
CA PHE A 370 -1.70 -19.72 -6.74
C PHE A 370 -2.26 -18.58 -5.88
N SER A 371 -1.43 -17.58 -5.55
CA SER A 371 -1.82 -16.44 -4.72
C SER A 371 -3.07 -15.73 -5.23
N PRO A 372 -3.33 -15.51 -6.54
CA PRO A 372 -4.54 -14.78 -6.95
C PRO A 372 -5.84 -15.43 -6.49
N VAL A 373 -5.89 -16.77 -6.48
CA VAL A 373 -7.07 -17.52 -6.03
C VAL A 373 -7.22 -17.40 -4.51
N PHE A 374 -6.13 -17.60 -3.76
CA PHE A 374 -6.14 -17.51 -2.30
C PHE A 374 -6.42 -16.08 -1.81
N THR A 375 -5.85 -15.07 -2.47
CA THR A 375 -6.06 -13.66 -2.16
C THR A 375 -7.51 -13.26 -2.44
N LEU A 376 -8.13 -13.71 -3.53
CA LEU A 376 -9.58 -13.48 -3.75
C LEU A 376 -10.46 -14.21 -2.73
N PHE A 377 -10.12 -15.45 -2.37
CA PHE A 377 -10.85 -16.18 -1.33
C PHE A 377 -10.76 -15.47 0.03
N ASN A 378 -9.54 -15.05 0.42
CA ASN A 378 -9.30 -14.29 1.65
C ASN A 378 -9.97 -12.90 1.61
N TYR A 379 -10.05 -12.27 0.45
CA TYR A 379 -10.81 -11.04 0.28
C TYR A 379 -12.30 -11.25 0.59
N PHE A 380 -12.95 -12.22 -0.06
CA PHE A 380 -14.40 -12.42 0.11
C PHE A 380 -14.80 -12.83 1.52
N ARG A 381 -13.96 -13.60 2.23
CA ARG A 381 -14.24 -13.96 3.63
C ARG A 381 -14.16 -12.78 4.61
N THR A 382 -13.51 -11.67 4.23
CA THR A 382 -13.38 -10.47 5.07
C THR A 382 -14.50 -9.44 4.89
N LEU A 383 -15.42 -9.66 3.94
CA LEU A 383 -16.48 -8.69 3.68
C LEU A 383 -17.44 -8.57 4.86
N ASP A 384 -17.77 -7.34 5.22
CA ASP A 384 -18.87 -7.03 6.10
C ASP A 384 -20.23 -7.05 5.36
N PHE A 385 -21.31 -6.88 6.11
CA PHE A 385 -22.67 -6.86 5.57
C PHE A 385 -22.89 -5.78 4.49
N TYR A 386 -22.36 -4.57 4.68
CA TYR A 386 -22.53 -3.45 3.75
C TYR A 386 -21.72 -3.64 2.47
N GLN A 387 -20.54 -4.22 2.58
CA GLN A 387 -19.69 -4.61 1.46
C GLN A 387 -20.34 -5.71 0.62
N ILE A 388 -21.02 -6.69 1.24
CA ILE A 388 -21.84 -7.69 0.51
C ILE A 388 -22.96 -7.00 -0.25
N ILE A 389 -23.69 -6.08 0.38
CA ILE A 389 -24.77 -5.32 -0.29
C ILE A 389 -24.21 -4.54 -1.50
N SER A 390 -23.04 -3.93 -1.34
CA SER A 390 -22.35 -3.24 -2.43
C SER A 390 -22.04 -4.17 -3.61
N TRP A 391 -21.48 -5.35 -3.33
CA TRP A 391 -21.26 -6.38 -4.35
C TRP A 391 -22.55 -6.79 -5.07
N ILE A 392 -23.62 -7.04 -4.32
CA ILE A 392 -24.93 -7.40 -4.90
C ILE A 392 -25.43 -6.26 -5.80
N PHE A 393 -25.37 -5.02 -5.32
CA PHE A 393 -25.78 -3.84 -6.09
C PHE A 393 -25.05 -3.75 -7.42
N TRP A 394 -23.71 -3.83 -7.42
CA TRP A 394 -22.90 -3.71 -8.64
C TRP A 394 -23.09 -4.88 -9.59
N ILE A 395 -23.21 -6.10 -9.08
CA ILE A 395 -23.52 -7.28 -9.90
C ILE A 395 -24.87 -7.09 -10.60
N LEU A 396 -25.90 -6.65 -9.86
CA LEU A 396 -27.22 -6.37 -10.43
C LEU A 396 -27.19 -5.21 -11.42
N PHE A 397 -26.47 -4.13 -11.11
CA PHE A 397 -26.31 -2.99 -11.99
C PHE A 397 -25.70 -3.38 -13.34
N PHE A 398 -24.58 -4.12 -13.32
CA PHE A 398 -23.96 -4.61 -14.55
C PHE A 398 -24.80 -5.67 -15.27
N ALA A 399 -25.54 -6.50 -14.53
CA ALA A 399 -26.49 -7.43 -15.09
C ALA A 399 -27.59 -6.72 -15.89
N ILE A 400 -28.15 -5.65 -15.33
CA ILE A 400 -29.17 -4.81 -15.97
C ILE A 400 -28.59 -4.12 -17.20
N ILE A 401 -27.41 -3.48 -17.08
CA ILE A 401 -26.74 -2.84 -18.22
C ILE A 401 -26.50 -3.84 -19.35
N LYS A 402 -25.97 -5.02 -19.02
CA LYS A 402 -25.69 -6.08 -20.00
C LYS A 402 -26.97 -6.57 -20.68
N ASN A 403 -28.06 -6.76 -19.93
CA ASN A 403 -29.34 -7.17 -20.48
C ASN A 403 -29.89 -6.10 -21.44
N THR A 404 -29.86 -4.83 -21.04
CA THR A 404 -30.31 -3.69 -21.86
C THR A 404 -29.50 -3.53 -23.15
N ILE A 405 -28.17 -3.66 -23.07
CA ILE A 405 -27.28 -3.64 -24.24
C ILE A 405 -27.56 -4.84 -25.15
N SER A 406 -27.78 -6.02 -24.57
CA SER A 406 -28.03 -7.25 -25.34
C SER A 406 -29.40 -7.26 -26.02
N SER A 407 -30.41 -6.60 -25.44
CA SER A 407 -31.75 -6.50 -26.04
C SER A 407 -31.87 -5.48 -27.17
N ASN A 408 -30.84 -4.64 -27.37
CA ASN A 408 -30.86 -3.59 -28.39
C ASN A 408 -29.66 -3.71 -29.32
N ASN A 409 -29.92 -4.13 -30.57
CA ASN A 409 -28.89 -4.33 -31.60
C ASN A 409 -28.00 -3.10 -31.86
N LYS A 410 -28.55 -1.87 -31.74
CA LYS A 410 -27.78 -0.64 -31.90
C LYS A 410 -26.80 -0.46 -30.74
N LEU A 411 -27.28 -0.63 -29.50
CA LEU A 411 -26.44 -0.54 -28.30
C LEU A 411 -25.39 -1.65 -28.28
N GLN A 412 -25.74 -2.89 -28.65
CA GLN A 412 -24.80 -4.00 -28.72
C GLN A 412 -23.63 -3.73 -29.69
N LYS A 413 -23.90 -3.09 -30.84
CA LYS A 413 -22.86 -2.66 -31.78
C LYS A 413 -22.02 -1.51 -31.20
N GLN A 414 -22.63 -0.59 -30.47
CA GLN A 414 -21.94 0.57 -29.88
C GLN A 414 -21.02 0.16 -28.71
N PHE A 415 -21.55 -0.62 -27.76
CA PHE A 415 -20.91 -1.01 -26.50
C PHE A 415 -20.31 -2.42 -26.54
N SER A 416 -19.82 -2.86 -27.70
CA SER A 416 -19.14 -4.15 -27.79
C SER A 416 -17.87 -4.16 -26.92
N THR A 417 -17.57 -5.29 -26.27
CA THR A 417 -16.39 -5.47 -25.41
C THR A 417 -15.10 -5.00 -26.09
N HIS A 418 -14.94 -5.29 -27.39
CA HIS A 418 -13.74 -4.90 -28.14
C HIS A 418 -13.56 -3.38 -28.29
N ARG A 419 -14.66 -2.61 -28.34
CA ARG A 419 -14.62 -1.14 -28.37
C ARG A 419 -14.35 -0.57 -26.99
N LEU A 420 -15.01 -1.11 -25.97
CA LEU A 420 -14.80 -0.68 -24.58
C LEU A 420 -13.34 -0.86 -24.15
N VAL A 421 -12.74 -2.03 -24.42
CA VAL A 421 -11.33 -2.29 -24.08
C VAL A 421 -10.40 -1.25 -24.69
N SER A 422 -10.60 -0.85 -25.95
CA SER A 422 -9.71 0.13 -26.59
C SER A 422 -9.94 1.56 -26.09
N VAL A 423 -11.20 1.93 -25.79
CA VAL A 423 -11.53 3.22 -25.15
C VAL A 423 -10.91 3.30 -23.76
N PHE A 424 -11.03 2.25 -22.95
CA PHE A 424 -10.34 2.20 -21.65
C PHE A 424 -8.83 2.26 -21.80
N GLY A 425 -8.25 1.64 -22.85
CA GLY A 425 -6.83 1.77 -23.15
C GLY A 425 -6.40 3.23 -23.36
N VAL A 426 -7.20 4.01 -24.10
CA VAL A 426 -6.95 5.46 -24.28
C VAL A 426 -7.07 6.21 -22.96
N LEU A 427 -8.08 5.91 -22.13
CA LEU A 427 -8.24 6.54 -20.81
C LEU A 427 -7.07 6.20 -19.87
N GLY A 428 -6.63 4.95 -19.86
CA GLY A 428 -5.47 4.50 -19.09
C GLY A 428 -4.19 5.21 -19.53
N ALA A 429 -4.00 5.41 -20.83
CA ALA A 429 -2.86 6.17 -21.35
C ALA A 429 -2.88 7.64 -20.92
N PHE A 430 -4.05 8.31 -20.99
CA PHE A 430 -4.19 9.68 -20.49
C PHE A 430 -3.97 9.78 -18.99
N PHE A 431 -4.38 8.79 -18.21
CA PHE A 431 -4.08 8.74 -16.78
C PHE A 431 -2.57 8.73 -16.52
N LEU A 432 -1.80 7.88 -17.22
CA LEU A 432 -0.34 7.83 -17.09
C LEU A 432 0.32 9.17 -17.48
N LEU A 433 -0.10 9.77 -18.60
CA LEU A 433 0.43 11.06 -19.04
C LEU A 433 0.08 12.20 -18.08
N GLY A 434 -1.13 12.19 -17.52
CA GLY A 434 -1.54 13.16 -16.51
C GLY A 434 -0.72 13.06 -15.24
N LEU A 435 -0.44 11.83 -14.78
CA LEU A 435 0.39 11.61 -13.60
C LEU A 435 1.86 11.99 -13.86
N SER A 436 2.40 11.69 -15.04
CA SER A 436 3.71 12.17 -15.48
C SER A 436 3.84 13.70 -15.36
N LEU A 437 2.86 14.44 -15.87
CA LEU A 437 2.84 15.90 -15.75
C LEU A 437 2.81 16.37 -14.29
N VAL A 438 2.05 15.70 -13.42
CA VAL A 438 2.02 16.01 -11.98
C VAL A 438 3.41 15.84 -11.36
N TYR A 439 4.14 14.77 -11.69
CA TYR A 439 5.50 14.56 -11.20
C TYR A 439 6.47 15.60 -11.73
N GLN A 440 6.39 15.92 -13.02
CA GLN A 440 7.22 16.95 -13.65
C GLN A 440 7.09 18.30 -12.94
N LEU A 441 5.85 18.70 -12.61
CA LEU A 441 5.58 19.98 -11.94
C LEU A 441 6.06 20.04 -10.48
N ARG A 442 6.44 18.91 -9.89
CA ARG A 442 6.92 18.85 -8.49
C ARG A 442 8.44 18.84 -8.37
N ILE A 443 9.18 18.59 -9.46
CA ILE A 443 10.65 18.47 -9.46
C ILE A 443 11.32 19.72 -8.90
N GLU A 444 10.85 20.92 -9.28
CA GLU A 444 11.52 22.20 -8.93
C GLU A 444 11.70 22.40 -7.41
N ASN A 445 10.83 21.83 -6.58
CA ASN A 445 10.85 22.04 -5.13
C ASN A 445 11.79 21.08 -4.38
N ILE A 446 12.35 20.07 -5.05
CA ILE A 446 13.06 18.93 -4.42
C ILE A 446 14.38 18.60 -5.13
N ILE A 447 14.86 19.49 -6.02
CA ILE A 447 16.13 19.34 -6.72
C ILE A 447 17.27 19.15 -5.71
N GLY A 448 18.06 18.11 -5.92
CA GLY A 448 19.22 17.79 -5.09
C GLY A 448 18.93 16.82 -3.93
N PHE A 449 17.66 16.45 -3.71
CA PHE A 449 17.30 15.44 -2.70
C PHE A 449 16.97 14.09 -3.32
N THR A 450 16.18 14.05 -4.40
CA THR A 450 15.73 12.81 -5.05
C THR A 450 15.66 12.93 -6.57
N GLU A 451 15.98 11.83 -7.26
CA GLU A 451 15.79 11.68 -8.71
C GLU A 451 14.45 10.99 -9.05
N MET A 452 13.74 10.48 -8.05
CA MET A 452 12.54 9.63 -8.22
C MET A 452 11.43 10.33 -9.00
N TYR A 453 11.24 11.63 -8.80
CA TYR A 453 10.22 12.40 -9.50
C TYR A 453 10.52 12.53 -10.99
N GLU A 454 11.78 12.70 -11.37
CA GLU A 454 12.21 12.75 -12.76
C GLU A 454 12.09 11.37 -13.41
N GLU A 455 12.58 10.32 -12.74
CA GLU A 455 12.50 8.94 -13.21
C GLU A 455 11.04 8.51 -13.44
N TYR A 456 10.16 8.76 -12.48
CA TYR A 456 8.74 8.43 -12.59
C TYR A 456 8.03 9.29 -13.63
N SER A 457 8.33 10.59 -13.70
CA SER A 457 7.81 11.47 -14.76
C SER A 457 8.14 10.91 -16.14
N ALA A 458 9.40 10.56 -16.39
CA ALA A 458 9.87 10.02 -17.66
C ALA A 458 9.26 8.64 -17.97
N LEU A 459 9.30 7.71 -17.02
CA LEU A 459 8.73 6.36 -17.17
C LEU A 459 7.24 6.42 -17.55
N LEU A 460 6.46 7.22 -16.81
CA LEU A 460 5.04 7.38 -17.04
C LEU A 460 4.75 8.11 -18.37
N PHE A 461 5.58 9.08 -18.74
CA PHE A 461 5.46 9.78 -20.02
C PHE A 461 5.62 8.83 -21.21
N TYR A 462 6.76 8.13 -21.28
CA TYR A 462 7.05 7.25 -22.41
C TYR A 462 6.09 6.07 -22.48
N THR A 463 5.76 5.46 -21.34
CA THR A 463 4.79 4.36 -21.28
C THR A 463 3.40 4.84 -21.68
N GLY A 464 2.97 5.99 -21.16
CA GLY A 464 1.69 6.62 -21.49
C GLY A 464 1.59 6.99 -22.97
N LEU A 465 2.65 7.55 -23.57
CA LEU A 465 2.69 7.93 -24.98
C LEU A 465 2.59 6.72 -25.91
N VAL A 466 3.42 5.68 -25.67
CA VAL A 466 3.36 4.43 -26.43
C VAL A 466 1.98 3.80 -26.32
N PHE A 467 1.43 3.77 -25.11
CA PHE A 467 0.11 3.19 -24.86
C PHE A 467 -1.01 4.00 -25.52
N LEU A 468 -0.90 5.33 -25.55
CA LEU A 468 -1.84 6.22 -26.21
C LEU A 468 -1.82 6.01 -27.73
N VAL A 469 -0.64 5.96 -28.35
CA VAL A 469 -0.50 5.73 -29.79
C VAL A 469 -1.13 4.39 -30.16
N TYR A 470 -0.77 3.31 -29.46
CA TYR A 470 -1.31 1.98 -29.75
C TYR A 470 -2.84 1.93 -29.57
N SER A 471 -3.34 2.33 -28.40
CA SER A 471 -4.76 2.28 -28.07
C SER A 471 -5.59 3.23 -28.93
N GLY A 472 -5.04 4.39 -29.28
CA GLY A 472 -5.63 5.38 -30.17
C GLY A 472 -5.79 4.85 -31.58
N VAL A 473 -4.74 4.29 -32.17
CA VAL A 473 -4.78 3.64 -33.50
C VAL A 473 -5.83 2.51 -33.50
N VAL A 474 -5.77 1.60 -32.52
CA VAL A 474 -6.73 0.49 -32.43
C VAL A 474 -8.18 0.99 -32.27
N THR A 475 -8.40 2.04 -31.48
CA THR A 475 -9.71 2.66 -31.30
C THR A 475 -10.20 3.28 -32.60
N SER A 476 -9.35 4.01 -33.30
CA SER A 476 -9.68 4.65 -34.59
C SER A 476 -10.10 3.63 -35.64
N PHE A 477 -9.36 2.52 -35.77
CA PHE A 477 -9.73 1.41 -36.67
C PHE A 477 -11.06 0.75 -36.27
N LYS A 478 -11.35 0.62 -34.96
CA LYS A 478 -12.57 -0.04 -34.46
C LYS A 478 -13.83 0.86 -34.55
N ILE A 479 -13.66 2.18 -34.49
CA ILE A 479 -14.78 3.14 -34.46
C ILE A 479 -15.05 3.72 -35.85
N PHE A 480 -14.02 4.18 -36.57
CA PHE A 480 -14.19 5.01 -37.77
C PHE A 480 -14.03 4.21 -39.08
N ILE A 481 -13.04 3.33 -39.18
CA ILE A 481 -12.69 2.63 -40.44
C ILE A 481 -13.66 1.48 -40.79
N ARG A 482 -14.61 1.14 -39.91
CA ARG A 482 -15.69 0.18 -40.21
C ARG A 482 -17.02 0.81 -40.63
N LYS A 483 -17.10 2.15 -40.69
CA LYS A 483 -18.28 2.87 -41.16
C LYS A 483 -18.14 3.39 -42.60
N ALA A 484 -16.92 3.45 -43.12
CA ALA A 484 -16.63 3.50 -44.56
C ALA A 484 -16.48 2.06 -45.07
#